data_AF-A0A382KVF5-F1
#
_entry.id   AF-A0A382KVF5-F1
#
_cell.length_a   1.000
_cell.length_b   1.000
_cell.length_c   1.000
_cell.angle_alpha   90.00
_cell.angle_beta   90.00
_cell.angle_gamma   90.00
#
_symmetry.space_group_name_H-M   'P 1'
#
loop_
_entity.id
_entity.type
_entity.pdbx_description
1 polymer ?
#
loop_
_entity_poly.entity_id
_entity_poly.type
_entity_poly.pdbx_seq_one_letter_code
_entity_poly.pdbx_strand_id
1 'polypeptide(L)'
;APATDWEEAADAAANPEWNTEWWEAEEQARVALVAEACRRADEETVMIALTHLQNQAIEAVLEPAEMVVEAGDVDDEALIRAIAGAAAQSIYQAGLLLAAEDENDEHQIFALKYKLFELGRWPIGVVGNSFHIF
;
A
#
# COMPACT_ATOMS: atom_id res chain seq x y z
N ALA A 1 -4.95 -14.38 -4.48
CA ALA A 1 -6.21 -14.94 -3.97
C ALA A 1 -7.17 -13.79 -3.71
N PRO A 2 -8.28 -13.67 -4.45
CA PRO A 2 -9.31 -12.71 -4.09
C PRO A 2 -9.95 -13.11 -2.77
N ALA A 3 -10.05 -12.18 -1.81
CA ALA A 3 -10.97 -12.30 -0.68
C ALA A 3 -12.39 -12.00 -1.20
N THR A 4 -13.37 -12.82 -0.80
CA THR A 4 -14.73 -12.75 -1.33
C THR A 4 -15.69 -11.99 -0.42
N ASP A 5 -15.33 -11.82 0.84
CA ASP A 5 -16.04 -11.04 1.83
C ASP A 5 -15.06 -10.33 2.79
N TRP A 6 -15.62 -9.52 3.69
CA TRP A 6 -14.84 -8.75 4.66
C TRP A 6 -14.18 -9.61 5.74
N GLU A 7 -14.74 -10.78 6.06
CA GLU A 7 -14.15 -11.72 7.04
C GLU A 7 -12.86 -12.31 6.48
N GLU A 8 -12.89 -12.80 5.24
CA GLU A 8 -11.70 -13.29 4.53
C GLU A 8 -10.65 -12.18 4.34
N ALA A 9 -11.08 -10.94 4.10
CA ALA A 9 -10.17 -9.81 3.97
C ALA A 9 -9.48 -9.47 5.30
N ALA A 10 -10.22 -9.46 6.41
CA ALA A 10 -9.70 -9.21 7.74
C ALA A 10 -8.74 -10.33 8.19
N ASP A 11 -9.11 -11.60 7.95
CA ASP A 11 -8.28 -12.76 8.26
C ASP A 11 -6.96 -12.72 7.47
N ALA A 12 -7.00 -12.36 6.19
CA ALA A 12 -5.80 -12.22 5.38
C ALA A 12 -4.92 -11.06 5.87
N ALA A 13 -5.51 -9.93 6.28
CA ALA A 13 -4.78 -8.76 6.78
C ALA A 13 -4.13 -8.99 8.15
N ALA A 14 -4.78 -9.78 9.02
CA ALA A 14 -4.29 -10.13 10.35
C ALA A 14 -3.34 -11.34 10.35
N ASN A 15 -3.13 -12.00 9.21
CA ASN A 15 -2.39 -13.25 9.16
C ASN A 15 -0.90 -13.06 9.49
N PRO A 16 -0.37 -13.74 10.53
CA PRO A 16 1.03 -13.62 10.92
C PRO A 16 2.00 -14.35 9.99
N GLU A 17 1.51 -15.22 9.10
CA GLU A 17 2.31 -15.98 8.10
C GLU A 17 2.52 -15.18 6.81
N TRP A 18 2.83 -13.89 6.95
CA TRP A 18 3.23 -13.05 5.83
C TRP A 18 4.54 -13.55 5.22
N ASN A 19 4.65 -13.45 3.89
CA ASN A 19 5.82 -13.96 3.18
C ASN A 19 7.03 -13.04 3.42
N THR A 20 8.00 -13.54 4.19
CA THR A 20 9.21 -12.79 4.54
C THR A 20 10.08 -12.49 3.31
N GLU A 21 10.23 -13.42 2.37
CA GLU A 21 11.03 -13.20 1.16
C GLU A 21 10.44 -12.07 0.30
N TRP A 22 9.11 -12.04 0.16
CA TRP A 22 8.41 -10.99 -0.56
C TRP A 22 8.57 -9.64 0.13
N TRP A 23 8.42 -9.62 1.46
CA TRP A 23 8.60 -8.40 2.24
C TRP A 23 10.04 -7.86 2.11
N GLU A 24 11.05 -8.73 2.19
CA GLU A 24 12.46 -8.34 2.01
C GLU A 24 12.72 -7.78 0.61
N ALA A 25 12.14 -8.39 -0.44
CA ALA A 25 12.27 -7.89 -1.80
C ALA A 25 11.64 -6.50 -1.97
N GLU A 26 10.44 -6.27 -1.41
CA GLU A 26 9.81 -4.95 -1.42
C GLU A 26 10.63 -3.92 -0.62
N GLU A 27 11.19 -4.31 0.53
CA GLU A 27 11.99 -3.39 1.33
C GLU A 27 13.30 -3.02 0.63
N GLN A 28 13.95 -3.97 -0.04
CA GLN A 28 15.14 -3.70 -0.86
C GLN A 28 14.82 -2.73 -2.01
N ALA A 29 13.71 -2.95 -2.73
CA ALA A 29 13.26 -2.03 -3.78
C ALA A 29 12.98 -0.63 -3.21
N ARG A 30 12.28 -0.54 -2.06
CA ARG A 30 11.99 0.74 -1.39
C ARG A 30 13.26 1.48 -1.03
N VAL A 31 14.24 0.80 -0.43
CA VAL A 31 15.53 1.40 -0.06
C VAL A 31 16.30 1.88 -1.30
N ALA A 32 16.30 1.09 -2.38
CA ALA A 32 16.93 1.49 -3.64
C ALA A 32 16.30 2.75 -4.24
N LEU A 33 14.96 2.84 -4.25
CA LEU A 33 14.24 4.02 -4.73
C LEU A 33 14.47 5.26 -3.87
N VAL A 34 14.53 5.11 -2.53
CA VAL A 34 14.89 6.22 -1.64
C VAL A 34 16.28 6.74 -1.98
N ALA A 35 17.27 5.86 -2.13
CA ALA A 35 18.61 6.25 -2.51
C ALA A 35 18.64 6.98 -3.86
N GLU A 36 17.83 6.53 -4.83
CA GLU A 36 17.75 7.14 -6.16
C GLU A 36 17.02 8.49 -6.18
N ALA A 37 15.93 8.62 -5.43
CA ALA A 37 15.24 9.89 -5.24
C ALA A 37 16.15 10.93 -4.56
N CYS A 38 16.91 10.52 -3.54
CA CYS A 38 17.87 11.40 -2.84
C CYS A 38 19.10 11.77 -3.69
N ARG A 39 19.32 11.14 -4.86
CA ARG A 39 20.31 11.61 -5.84
C ARG A 39 19.78 12.78 -6.69
N ARG A 40 18.45 12.96 -6.75
CA ARG A 40 17.77 13.99 -7.57
C ARG A 40 17.36 15.21 -6.76
N ALA A 41 16.97 15.03 -5.52
CA ALA A 41 16.61 16.09 -4.58
C ALA A 41 17.22 15.78 -3.19
N ASP A 42 17.33 16.79 -2.33
CA ASP A 42 17.73 16.54 -0.95
C ASP A 42 16.71 15.68 -0.20
N GLU A 43 17.21 14.88 0.74
CA GLU A 43 16.41 13.90 1.49
C GLU A 43 15.25 14.56 2.24
N GLU A 44 15.45 15.74 2.82
CA GLU A 44 14.41 16.47 3.53
C GLU A 44 13.23 16.80 2.60
N THR A 45 13.51 17.35 1.42
CA THR A 45 12.49 17.66 0.40
C THR A 45 11.72 16.40 -0.03
N VAL A 46 12.44 15.30 -0.30
CA VAL A 46 11.82 14.02 -0.68
C VAL A 46 10.89 13.53 0.42
N MET A 47 11.36 13.51 1.67
CA MET A 47 10.59 13.00 2.80
C MET A 47 9.38 13.89 3.14
N ILE A 48 9.49 15.22 3.02
CA ILE A 48 8.36 16.14 3.18
C ILE A 48 7.28 15.87 2.13
N ALA A 49 7.68 15.74 0.86
CA ALA A 49 6.73 15.48 -0.23
C ALA A 49 6.01 14.15 -0.05
N LEU A 50 6.75 13.08 0.27
CA LEU A 50 6.17 11.74 0.48
C LEU A 50 5.25 11.69 1.71
N THR A 51 5.64 12.34 2.81
CA THR A 51 4.79 12.43 4.01
C THR A 51 3.49 13.18 3.70
N HIS A 52 3.56 14.25 2.91
CA HIS A 52 2.37 14.97 2.46
C HIS A 52 1.43 14.07 1.65
N LEU A 53 1.95 13.30 0.68
CA LEU A 53 1.16 12.34 -0.10
C LEU A 53 0.48 11.29 0.77
N GLN A 54 1.20 10.73 1.76
CA GLN A 54 0.63 9.74 2.68
C GLN A 54 -0.56 10.30 3.46
N ASN A 55 -0.42 11.51 4.03
CA ASN A 55 -1.50 12.14 4.77
C ASN A 55 -2.72 12.41 3.88
N GLN A 56 -2.50 12.89 2.65
CA GLN A 56 -3.59 13.10 1.70
C GLN A 56 -4.30 11.81 1.32
N ALA A 57 -3.58 10.69 1.16
CA ALA A 57 -4.20 9.40 0.87
C ALA A 57 -5.03 8.87 2.04
N ILE A 58 -4.55 9.03 3.28
CA ILE A 58 -5.33 8.65 4.47
C ILE A 58 -6.63 9.46 4.52
N GLU A 59 -6.54 10.78 4.42
CA GLU A 59 -7.71 11.66 4.45
C GLU A 59 -8.70 11.34 3.31
N ALA A 60 -8.22 11.00 2.12
CA ALA A 60 -9.06 10.67 0.98
C ALA A 60 -9.75 9.30 1.09
N VAL A 61 -9.20 8.38 1.90
CA VAL A 61 -9.66 6.98 1.96
C VAL A 61 -10.47 6.68 3.21
N LEU A 62 -10.33 7.43 4.31
CA LEU A 62 -11.05 7.15 5.57
C LEU A 62 -12.56 7.09 5.41
N GLU A 63 -13.20 8.16 4.90
CA GLU A 63 -14.66 8.20 4.72
C GLU A 63 -15.15 7.12 3.72
N PRO A 64 -14.54 6.93 2.53
CA PRO A 64 -14.91 5.82 1.65
C PRO A 64 -14.75 4.44 2.30
N ALA A 65 -13.69 4.22 3.08
CA ALA A 65 -13.44 2.96 3.77
C ALA A 65 -14.52 2.67 4.82
N GLU A 66 -14.88 3.67 5.63
CA GLU A 66 -16.00 3.59 6.59
C GLU A 66 -17.29 3.18 5.88
N MET A 67 -17.65 3.88 4.80
CA MET A 67 -18.89 3.60 4.05
C MET A 67 -18.96 2.16 3.51
N VAL A 68 -17.86 1.62 2.98
CA VAL A 68 -17.88 0.27 2.39
C VAL A 68 -17.86 -0.83 3.45
N VAL A 69 -17.19 -0.59 4.58
CA VAL A 69 -17.15 -1.51 5.72
C VAL A 69 -18.52 -1.56 6.40
N GLU A 70 -19.15 -0.42 6.65
CA GLU A 70 -20.52 -0.33 7.17
C GLU A 70 -21.54 -0.97 6.23
N ALA A 71 -21.41 -0.77 4.91
CA ALA A 71 -22.28 -1.42 3.93
C ALA A 71 -22.14 -2.95 3.92
N GLY A 72 -21.02 -3.47 4.43
CA GLY A 72 -20.77 -4.89 4.67
C GLY A 72 -21.31 -5.42 5.99
N ASP A 73 -21.99 -4.60 6.80
CA ASP A 73 -22.44 -4.91 8.17
C ASP A 73 -21.28 -5.30 9.11
N VAL A 74 -20.10 -4.71 8.87
CA VAL A 74 -18.90 -4.87 9.68
C VAL A 74 -18.67 -3.60 10.49
N ASP A 75 -18.44 -3.74 11.79
CA ASP A 75 -18.08 -2.65 12.71
C ASP A 75 -16.67 -2.92 13.26
N ASP A 76 -15.66 -2.68 12.43
CA ASP A 76 -14.25 -2.90 12.75
C ASP A 76 -13.38 -1.69 12.37
N GLU A 77 -13.08 -0.86 13.37
CA GLU A 77 -12.22 0.31 13.21
C GLU A 77 -10.77 -0.07 12.83
N ALA A 78 -10.30 -1.27 13.20
CA ALA A 78 -8.96 -1.73 12.82
C ALA A 78 -8.91 -2.01 11.31
N LEU A 79 -10.00 -2.51 10.73
CA LEU A 79 -10.11 -2.76 9.29
C LEU A 79 -10.07 -1.46 8.48
N ILE A 80 -10.82 -0.44 8.90
CA ILE A 80 -10.78 0.90 8.29
C ILE A 80 -9.36 1.48 8.33
N ARG A 81 -8.69 1.37 9.48
CA ARG A 81 -7.30 1.81 9.64
C ARG A 81 -6.33 1.00 8.77
N ALA A 82 -6.55 -0.29 8.58
CA ALA A 82 -5.74 -1.13 7.72
C ALA A 82 -5.86 -0.72 6.24
N ILE A 83 -7.08 -0.43 5.76
CA ILE A 83 -7.33 0.08 4.40
C ILE A 83 -6.61 1.43 4.21
N ALA A 84 -6.80 2.37 5.14
CA ALA A 84 -6.16 3.69 5.07
C ALA A 84 -4.63 3.60 5.11
N GLY A 85 -4.08 2.73 5.96
CA GLY A 85 -2.63 2.48 6.05
C GLY A 85 -2.06 1.88 4.76
N ALA A 86 -2.77 0.92 4.16
CA ALA A 86 -2.37 0.31 2.90
C ALA A 86 -2.44 1.32 1.73
N ALA A 87 -3.42 2.23 1.72
CA ALA A 87 -3.49 3.32 0.74
C ALA A 87 -2.31 4.29 0.90
N ALA A 88 -2.00 4.68 2.15
CA ALA A 88 -0.85 5.53 2.47
C ALA A 88 0.47 4.88 2.04
N GLN A 89 0.64 3.58 2.28
CA GLN A 89 1.83 2.85 1.85
C GLN A 89 1.93 2.79 0.32
N SER A 90 0.82 2.50 -0.36
CA SER A 90 0.80 2.38 -1.81
C SER A 90 1.12 3.70 -2.51
N ILE A 91 0.56 4.83 -2.04
CA ILE A 91 0.89 6.14 -2.60
C ILE A 91 2.34 6.54 -2.31
N TYR A 92 2.87 6.21 -1.12
CA TYR A 92 4.26 6.46 -0.77
C TYR A 92 5.22 5.73 -1.72
N GLN A 93 4.97 4.44 -1.94
CA GLN A 93 5.81 3.61 -2.81
C GLN A 93 5.71 4.04 -4.29
N ALA A 94 4.52 4.41 -4.77
CA ALA A 94 4.35 4.98 -6.12
C ALA A 94 5.00 6.37 -6.24
N GLY A 95 4.90 7.20 -5.20
CA GLY A 95 5.59 8.50 -5.14
C GLY A 95 7.11 8.35 -5.19
N LEU A 96 7.67 7.32 -4.54
CA LEU A 96 9.09 6.99 -4.62
C LEU A 96 9.53 6.62 -6.04
N LEU A 97 8.76 5.80 -6.75
CA LEU A 97 9.02 5.50 -8.16
C LEU A 97 9.11 6.77 -9.00
N LEU A 98 8.15 7.68 -8.82
CA LEU A 98 8.11 8.95 -9.55
C LEU A 98 9.30 9.85 -9.17
N ALA A 99 9.62 9.98 -7.88
CA ALA A 99 10.73 10.80 -7.40
C ALA A 99 12.10 10.26 -7.85
N ALA A 100 12.23 8.93 -7.97
CA ALA A 100 13.41 8.26 -8.47
C ALA A 100 13.51 8.27 -10.00
N GLU A 101 12.44 8.63 -10.73
CA GLU A 101 12.32 8.46 -12.18
C GLU A 101 12.72 7.03 -12.61
N ASP A 102 12.27 6.04 -11.84
CA ASP A 102 12.70 4.66 -12.00
C ASP A 102 11.88 3.95 -13.09
N GLU A 103 12.58 3.47 -14.12
CA GLU A 103 12.01 2.71 -15.23
C GLU A 103 12.22 1.18 -15.08
N ASN A 104 12.73 0.70 -13.94
CA ASN A 104 12.95 -0.73 -13.74
C ASN A 104 11.61 -1.46 -13.59
N ASP A 105 11.36 -2.41 -14.50
CA ASP A 105 10.17 -3.26 -14.48
C ASP A 105 9.96 -3.98 -13.14
N GLU A 106 11.03 -4.29 -12.41
CA GLU A 106 10.95 -4.93 -11.09
C GLU A 106 10.29 -4.03 -10.03
N HIS A 107 10.53 -2.71 -10.10
CA HIS A 107 9.98 -1.75 -9.14
C HIS A 107 8.55 -1.31 -9.50
N GLN A 108 8.11 -1.54 -10.75
CA GLN A 108 6.75 -1.18 -11.22
C GLN A 108 5.62 -1.81 -10.40
N ILE A 109 5.92 -2.85 -9.60
CA ILE A 109 4.97 -3.43 -8.64
C ILE A 109 4.36 -2.38 -7.70
N PHE A 110 5.09 -1.32 -7.33
CA PHE A 110 4.57 -0.24 -6.50
C PHE A 110 3.52 0.61 -7.22
N ALA A 111 3.73 0.92 -8.50
CA ALA A 111 2.72 1.58 -9.33
C ALA A 111 1.48 0.69 -9.52
N LEU A 112 1.66 -0.63 -9.65
CA LEU A 112 0.56 -1.58 -9.75
C LEU A 112 -0.27 -1.64 -8.46
N LYS A 113 0.36 -1.66 -7.27
CA LYS A 113 -0.38 -1.62 -5.98
C LYS A 113 -1.20 -0.34 -5.82
N TYR A 114 -0.63 0.81 -6.17
CA TYR A 114 -1.37 2.07 -6.21
C TYR A 114 -2.55 2.00 -7.18
N LYS A 115 -2.35 1.45 -8.38
CA LYS A 115 -3.41 1.31 -9.39
C LYS A 115 -4.55 0.39 -8.92
N LEU A 116 -4.26 -0.66 -8.14
CA LEU A 116 -5.30 -1.50 -7.54
C LEU A 116 -6.20 -0.65 -6.63
N PHE A 117 -5.61 0.17 -5.77
CA PHE A 117 -6.34 1.10 -4.91
C PHE A 117 -7.18 2.11 -5.70
N GLU A 118 -6.62 2.71 -6.75
CA GLU A 118 -7.39 3.60 -7.65
C GLU A 118 -8.60 2.92 -8.29
N LEU A 119 -8.53 1.61 -8.51
CA LEU A 119 -9.62 0.80 -9.05
C LEU A 119 -10.59 0.31 -7.97
N GLY A 120 -10.44 0.78 -6.72
CA GLY A 120 -11.27 0.37 -5.59
C GLY A 120 -10.96 -1.03 -5.07
N ARG A 121 -9.77 -1.57 -5.36
CA ARG A 121 -9.32 -2.87 -4.88
C ARG A 121 -8.26 -2.69 -3.80
N TRP A 122 -8.43 -3.36 -2.68
CA TRP A 122 -7.49 -3.29 -1.57
C TRP A 122 -6.42 -4.41 -1.70
N PRO A 123 -5.15 -4.08 -2.03
CA PRO A 123 -4.04 -5.02 -1.94
C PRO A 123 -3.69 -5.30 -0.47
N ILE A 124 -4.12 -6.45 0.05
CA ILE A 124 -3.97 -6.82 1.46
C ILE A 124 -2.51 -7.20 1.76
N GLY A 125 -1.89 -8.01 0.89
CA GLY A 125 -0.50 -8.45 1.08
C GLY A 125 -0.26 -9.87 0.58
N VAL A 126 0.97 -10.38 0.79
CA VAL A 126 1.33 -11.76 0.43
C VAL A 126 1.36 -12.63 1.67
N VAL A 127 0.45 -13.60 1.73
CA VAL A 127 0.37 -14.62 2.79
C VAL A 127 0.73 -15.97 2.18
N GLY A 128 1.68 -16.68 2.80
CA GLY A 128 2.26 -17.88 2.21
C GLY A 128 2.81 -17.59 0.81
N ASN A 129 2.18 -18.11 -0.25
CA ASN A 129 2.60 -17.89 -1.64
C ASN A 129 1.52 -17.21 -2.50
N SER A 130 0.54 -16.56 -1.86
CA SER A 130 -0.60 -15.92 -2.51
C SER A 130 -0.65 -14.43 -2.21
N PHE A 131 -0.80 -13.61 -3.24
CA PHE A 131 -1.13 -12.20 -3.10
C PHE A 131 -2.63 -12.03 -2.87
N HIS A 132 -3.03 -11.57 -1.69
CA HIS A 132 -4.41 -11.32 -1.29
C HIS A 132 -4.87 -9.93 -1.73
N ILE A 133 -6.08 -9.88 -2.28
CA ILE A 133 -6.72 -8.66 -2.75
C ILE A 133 -8.22 -8.72 -2.44
N PHE A 134 -8.80 -7.62 -2.01
CA PHE A 134 -10.24 -7.47 -1.84
C PHE A 134 -10.78 -6.54 -2.92
#